data_AF-A0A409X7H7-F1
#
_entry.id   AF-A0A409X7H7-F1
#
_cell.length_a   1.000
_cell.length_b   1.000
_cell.length_c   1.000
_cell.angle_alpha   90.00
_cell.angle_beta   90.00
_cell.angle_gamma   90.00
#
_symmetry.space_group_name_H-M   'P 1'
#
loop_
_entity.id
_entity.type
_entity.pdbx_description
1 polymer ?
#
loop_
_entity_poly.entity_id
_entity_poly.type
_entity_poly.pdbx_seq_one_letter_code
_entity_poly.pdbx_strand_id
1 'polypeptide(L)'
;MAELSVEIIDMVLDELEAAGARQALKAVGRASKHYRLRVFHRLYKIILLSGEPKILAFLAFVKLGLLKPLYLPRICIELSTTPSESLAATMNNLLNSVSLTYLELREQAQHPCTSELTSLALRIVASAKQPLTIVLVGLRNATWRFSLFASHLELRGCSLALDYPPLGDGFNLPLQSLSFSTDGGIESLDIFNTLRMDLLQLTHLLLSFKPHGQDFEVDDAFVAALSTAGNLEDITVVYEPNALDSSTLAAAVESLVKALSSVARLRKYAINLHWRFTCSPSHVSIVIACMPRLEYFNLISISILGSEEASREILKQGYNLLVMPWPLKQGRPNRNKQFRVDRICISRSQQRTIIDGVTVQDSMTRDVISRRRIHDKLCPWFIRHDTGNFEVTWMDSMVRAEEL
;
A
#
# COMPACT_ATOMS: atom_id res chain seq x y z
N MET A 1 -8.73 3.60 48.22
CA MET A 1 -8.05 2.62 47.35
C MET A 1 -6.80 3.29 46.81
N ALA A 2 -5.64 2.66 46.90
CA ALA A 2 -4.41 3.21 46.32
C ALA A 2 -4.56 3.30 44.81
N GLU A 3 -4.37 4.49 44.23
CA GLU A 3 -4.35 4.65 42.77
C GLU A 3 -3.07 4.01 42.25
N LEU A 4 -3.23 2.97 41.42
CA LEU A 4 -2.12 2.44 40.62
C LEU A 4 -1.56 3.56 39.75
N SER A 5 -0.23 3.58 39.57
CA SER A 5 0.39 4.58 38.73
C SER A 5 -0.11 4.45 37.28
N VAL A 6 -0.11 5.58 36.58
CA VAL A 6 -0.49 5.68 35.16
C VAL A 6 0.27 4.66 34.30
N GLU A 7 1.55 4.47 34.58
CA GLU A 7 2.44 3.55 33.86
C GLU A 7 2.04 2.10 34.06
N ILE A 8 1.70 1.70 35.30
CA ILE A 8 1.23 0.34 35.60
C ILE A 8 -0.10 0.08 34.90
N ILE A 9 -1.00 1.05 34.89
CA ILE A 9 -2.28 0.91 34.17
C ILE A 9 -2.04 0.73 32.68
N ASP A 10 -1.18 1.53 32.05
CA ASP A 10 -0.91 1.40 30.62
C ASP A 10 -0.21 0.08 30.28
N MET A 11 0.75 -0.39 31.08
CA MET A 11 1.36 -1.72 30.91
C MET A 11 0.31 -2.85 30.96
N VAL A 12 -0.61 -2.82 31.92
CA VAL A 12 -1.68 -3.82 32.02
C VAL A 12 -2.60 -3.76 30.80
N LEU A 13 -2.93 -2.56 30.32
CA LEU A 13 -3.78 -2.40 29.15
C LEU A 13 -3.10 -2.89 27.86
N ASP A 14 -1.79 -2.67 27.73
CA ASP A 14 -1.00 -3.12 26.58
C ASP A 14 -0.86 -4.65 26.56
N GLU A 15 -0.65 -5.29 27.73
CA GLU A 15 -0.69 -6.75 27.87
C GLU A 15 -2.07 -7.33 27.52
N LEU A 16 -3.15 -6.71 27.99
CA LEU A 16 -4.51 -7.13 27.64
C LEU A 16 -4.82 -6.97 26.14
N GLU A 17 -4.27 -5.93 25.50
CA GLU A 17 -4.39 -5.73 24.06
C GLU A 17 -3.56 -6.76 23.28
N ALA A 18 -2.32 -7.00 23.68
CA ALA A 18 -1.42 -8.00 23.08
C ALA A 18 -2.00 -9.42 23.19
N ALA A 19 -2.63 -9.75 24.33
CA ALA A 19 -3.34 -11.01 24.54
C ALA A 19 -4.69 -11.09 23.80
N GLY A 20 -5.14 -10.03 23.12
CA GLY A 20 -6.45 -9.99 22.45
C GLY A 20 -7.64 -10.04 23.40
N ALA A 21 -7.45 -9.71 24.68
CA ALA A 21 -8.44 -9.85 25.76
C ALA A 21 -9.51 -8.75 25.74
N ARG A 22 -10.29 -8.68 24.65
CA ARG A 22 -11.24 -7.59 24.39
C ARG A 22 -12.32 -7.43 25.46
N GLN A 23 -12.77 -8.52 26.07
CA GLN A 23 -13.76 -8.45 27.15
C GLN A 23 -13.17 -7.86 28.44
N ALA A 24 -11.90 -8.17 28.74
CA ALA A 24 -11.18 -7.59 29.87
C ALA A 24 -10.99 -6.09 29.66
N LEU A 25 -10.59 -5.66 28.47
CA LEU A 25 -10.52 -4.24 28.11
C LEU A 25 -11.88 -3.53 28.29
N LYS A 26 -12.98 -4.15 27.85
CA LYS A 26 -14.33 -3.60 28.08
C LYS A 26 -14.67 -3.49 29.57
N ALA A 27 -14.29 -4.48 30.38
CA ALA A 27 -14.51 -4.46 31.82
C ALA A 27 -13.72 -3.33 32.50
N VAL A 28 -12.45 -3.13 32.12
CA VAL A 28 -11.62 -2.01 32.62
C VAL A 28 -12.24 -0.67 32.24
N GLY A 29 -12.73 -0.52 31.00
CA GLY A 29 -13.46 0.68 30.57
C GLY A 29 -14.81 0.91 31.27
N ARG A 30 -15.40 -0.11 31.91
CA ARG A 30 -16.61 0.03 32.74
C ARG A 30 -16.28 0.48 34.17
N ALA A 31 -15.08 0.18 34.67
CA ALA A 31 -14.69 0.43 36.05
C ALA A 31 -14.54 1.93 36.38
N SER A 32 -14.11 2.78 35.44
CA SER A 32 -14.07 4.23 35.65
C SER A 32 -14.13 5.04 34.35
N LYS A 33 -14.52 6.31 34.45
CA LYS A 33 -14.45 7.26 33.31
C LYS A 33 -13.00 7.46 32.83
N HIS A 34 -12.04 7.48 33.75
CA HIS A 34 -10.60 7.62 33.44
C HIS A 34 -10.06 6.43 32.65
N TYR A 35 -10.41 5.21 33.06
CA TYR A 35 -10.03 3.99 32.35
C TYR A 35 -10.74 3.88 31.00
N ARG A 36 -12.00 4.32 30.90
CA ARG A 36 -12.71 4.35 29.63
C ARG A 36 -11.97 5.17 28.56
N LEU A 37 -11.45 6.34 28.92
CA LEU A 37 -10.67 7.19 28.00
C LEU A 37 -9.38 6.49 27.52
N ARG A 38 -8.72 5.74 28.41
CA ARG A 38 -7.51 4.98 28.10
C ARG A 38 -7.78 3.74 27.26
N VAL A 39 -8.92 3.10 27.44
CA VAL A 39 -9.25 1.86 26.74
C VAL A 39 -10.00 2.12 25.43
N PHE A 40 -10.56 3.31 25.24
CA PHE A 40 -11.34 3.65 24.04
C PHE A 40 -10.54 3.43 22.75
N HIS A 41 -9.34 4.01 22.63
CA HIS A 41 -8.53 3.85 21.42
C HIS A 41 -8.02 2.41 21.22
N ARG A 42 -7.83 1.65 22.31
CA ARG A 42 -7.45 0.21 22.28
C ARG A 42 -8.62 -0.68 21.84
N LEU A 43 -9.85 -0.35 22.23
CA LEU A 43 -11.07 -1.07 21.82
C LEU A 43 -11.49 -0.76 20.39
N TYR A 44 -11.19 0.44 19.91
CA TYR A 44 -11.57 0.96 18.61
C TYR A 44 -10.32 1.31 17.80
N LYS A 45 -9.72 0.28 17.17
CA LYS A 45 -8.50 0.42 16.36
C LYS A 45 -8.63 1.48 15.26
N ILE A 46 -9.82 1.69 14.70
CA ILE A 46 -10.16 2.77 13.76
C ILE A 46 -11.55 3.28 14.11
N ILE A 47 -11.72 4.60 14.21
CA ILE A 47 -13.04 5.21 14.38
C ILE A 47 -13.68 5.42 13.02
N LEU A 48 -14.83 4.79 12.79
CA LEU A 48 -15.58 4.91 11.56
C LEU A 48 -16.73 5.92 11.72
N LEU A 49 -16.61 7.04 10.99
CA LEU A 49 -17.63 8.08 10.89
C LEU A 49 -18.43 7.88 9.60
N SER A 50 -19.41 6.97 9.67
CA SER A 50 -20.30 6.62 8.55
C SER A 50 -21.77 6.77 8.94
N GLY A 51 -22.50 7.63 8.25
CA GLY A 51 -23.92 7.87 8.49
C GLY A 51 -24.23 8.58 9.81
N GLU A 52 -25.40 9.22 9.86
CA GLU A 52 -25.80 10.11 10.96
C GLU A 52 -25.75 9.47 12.36
N PRO A 53 -26.21 8.22 12.59
CA PRO A 53 -26.19 7.62 13.93
C PRO A 53 -24.79 7.51 14.54
N LYS A 54 -23.77 7.17 13.74
CA LYS A 54 -22.39 7.04 14.24
C LYS A 54 -21.76 8.40 14.48
N ILE A 55 -22.06 9.38 13.63
CA ILE A 55 -21.60 10.76 13.76
C ILE A 55 -22.18 11.40 15.03
N LEU A 56 -23.49 11.27 15.25
CA LEU A 56 -24.13 11.77 16.47
C LEU A 56 -23.63 11.07 17.73
N ALA A 57 -23.40 9.75 17.68
CA ALA A 57 -22.80 9.02 18.79
C ALA A 57 -21.38 9.52 19.10
N PHE A 58 -20.57 9.80 18.07
CA PHE A 58 -19.25 10.40 18.24
C PHE A 58 -19.35 11.76 18.94
N LEU A 59 -20.19 12.67 18.44
CA LEU A 59 -20.39 13.99 19.04
C LEU A 59 -20.87 13.89 20.50
N ALA A 60 -21.77 12.95 20.80
CA ALA A 60 -22.21 12.69 22.17
C ALA A 60 -21.04 12.24 23.07
N PHE A 61 -20.18 11.33 22.60
CA PHE A 61 -18.99 10.92 23.35
C PHE A 61 -18.02 12.07 23.60
N VAL A 62 -17.82 12.94 22.61
CA VAL A 62 -16.99 14.14 22.76
C VAL A 62 -17.60 15.09 23.79
N LYS A 63 -18.89 15.42 23.66
CA LYS A 63 -19.61 16.33 24.56
C LYS A 63 -19.60 15.85 26.01
N LEU A 64 -19.72 14.54 26.24
CA LEU A 64 -19.67 13.94 27.57
C LEU A 64 -18.23 13.80 28.14
N GLY A 65 -17.22 14.20 27.37
CA GLY A 65 -15.81 14.03 27.73
C GLY A 65 -15.41 12.56 27.86
N LEU A 66 -16.08 11.67 27.11
CA LEU A 66 -15.80 10.24 27.04
C LEU A 66 -14.82 9.92 25.90
N LEU A 67 -14.59 10.89 25.01
CA LEU A 67 -13.65 10.83 23.91
C LEU A 67 -12.95 12.18 23.78
N LYS A 68 -11.64 12.16 23.54
CA LYS A 68 -10.86 13.36 23.18
C LYS A 68 -10.40 13.24 21.73
N PRO A 69 -11.06 13.94 20.79
CA PRO A 69 -10.76 13.87 19.35
C PRO A 69 -9.28 14.12 19.00
N LEU A 70 -8.64 15.06 19.70
CA LEU A 70 -7.23 15.44 19.52
C LEU A 70 -6.23 14.27 19.65
N TYR A 71 -6.60 13.22 20.36
CA TYR A 71 -5.74 12.06 20.66
C TYR A 71 -6.16 10.80 19.89
N LEU A 72 -7.04 10.94 18.90
CA LEU A 72 -7.45 9.81 18.07
C LEU A 72 -6.37 9.47 17.04
N PRO A 73 -5.86 8.22 17.03
CA PRO A 73 -4.77 7.87 16.12
C PRO A 73 -5.25 7.51 14.71
N ARG A 74 -6.45 6.94 14.58
CA ARG A 74 -6.91 6.34 13.31
C ARG A 74 -8.38 6.60 13.09
N ILE A 75 -8.70 7.24 11.96
CA ILE A 75 -10.06 7.66 11.63
C ILE A 75 -10.37 7.30 10.18
N CYS A 76 -11.59 6.82 9.95
CA CYS A 76 -12.18 6.66 8.64
C CYS A 76 -13.43 7.56 8.57
N ILE A 77 -13.51 8.39 7.54
CA ILE A 77 -14.59 9.33 7.30
C ILE A 77 -15.28 8.96 5.99
N GLU A 78 -16.57 8.68 6.06
CA GLU A 78 -17.40 8.53 4.88
C GLU A 78 -18.03 9.87 4.56
N LEU A 79 -17.61 10.46 3.44
CA LEU A 79 -18.06 11.74 2.95
C LEU A 79 -19.46 11.57 2.33
N SER A 80 -20.41 12.37 2.81
CA SER A 80 -21.77 12.42 2.27
C SER A 80 -21.90 13.43 1.16
N THR A 81 -22.88 13.20 0.29
CA THR A 81 -23.28 14.09 -0.80
C THR A 81 -24.14 15.25 -0.28
N THR A 82 -24.89 15.00 0.80
CA THR A 82 -25.66 16.02 1.51
C THR A 82 -24.76 16.74 2.51
N PRO A 83 -24.84 18.08 2.59
CA PRO A 83 -24.25 18.82 3.69
C PRO A 83 -24.78 18.26 5.03
N SER A 84 -23.86 17.77 5.87
CA SER A 84 -24.17 17.33 7.22
C SER A 84 -23.43 18.25 8.19
N GLU A 85 -24.18 19.10 8.89
CA GLU A 85 -23.63 19.96 9.94
C GLU A 85 -22.97 19.12 11.05
N SER A 86 -23.56 17.97 11.39
CA SER A 86 -23.01 17.01 12.34
C SER A 86 -21.65 16.46 11.88
N LEU A 87 -21.51 16.11 10.60
CA LEU A 87 -20.25 15.64 10.04
C LEU A 87 -19.21 16.75 10.04
N ALA A 88 -19.57 17.95 9.59
CA ALA A 88 -18.68 19.10 9.59
C ALA A 88 -18.22 19.47 11.02
N ALA A 89 -19.13 19.47 12.00
CA ALA A 89 -18.80 19.68 13.41
C ALA A 89 -17.85 18.59 13.94
N THR A 90 -18.10 17.33 13.56
CA THR A 90 -17.23 16.21 13.92
C THR A 90 -15.83 16.36 13.35
N MET A 91 -15.72 16.70 12.06
CA MET A 91 -14.46 16.94 11.38
C MET A 91 -13.70 18.14 11.94
N ASN A 92 -14.39 19.22 12.33
CA ASN A 92 -13.76 20.35 13.01
C ASN A 92 -13.12 19.95 14.35
N ASN A 93 -13.69 19.00 15.08
CA ASN A 93 -13.08 18.48 16.30
C ASN A 93 -11.77 17.71 16.05
N LEU A 94 -11.48 17.32 14.80
CA LEU A 94 -10.27 16.58 14.43
C LEU A 94 -9.11 17.50 14.01
N LEU A 95 -9.36 18.81 13.87
CA LEU A 95 -8.32 19.79 13.56
C LEU A 95 -7.25 19.84 14.66
N ASN A 96 -6.02 20.14 14.28
CA ASN A 96 -4.86 20.21 15.17
C ASN A 96 -4.56 18.92 15.93
N SER A 97 -4.95 17.75 15.39
CA SER A 97 -4.74 16.47 16.08
C SER A 97 -3.27 16.23 16.44
N VAL A 98 -3.05 15.77 17.67
CA VAL A 98 -1.72 15.52 18.25
C VAL A 98 -1.28 14.08 18.00
N SER A 99 -2.23 13.16 17.82
CA SER A 99 -1.94 11.72 17.73
C SER A 99 -2.40 11.08 16.42
N LEU A 100 -3.08 11.81 15.52
CA LEU A 100 -3.54 11.25 14.26
C LEU A 100 -2.35 10.73 13.45
N THR A 101 -2.45 9.48 13.02
CA THR A 101 -1.45 8.82 12.15
C THR A 101 -2.10 8.22 10.91
N TYR A 102 -3.40 7.98 10.92
CA TYR A 102 -4.15 7.37 9.82
C TYR A 102 -5.47 8.11 9.58
N LEU A 103 -5.67 8.56 8.34
CA LEU A 103 -6.94 9.10 7.86
C LEU A 103 -7.36 8.38 6.58
N GLU A 104 -8.54 7.79 6.60
CA GLU A 104 -9.19 7.25 5.41
C GLU A 104 -10.41 8.10 5.05
N LEU A 105 -10.50 8.53 3.80
CA LEU A 105 -11.62 9.27 3.23
C LEU A 105 -12.30 8.39 2.19
N ARG A 106 -13.61 8.20 2.33
CA ARG A 106 -14.42 7.41 1.40
C ARG A 106 -15.54 8.26 0.84
N GLU A 107 -15.71 8.25 -0.47
CA GLU A 107 -16.86 8.85 -1.11
C GLU A 107 -17.91 7.76 -1.40
N GLN A 108 -19.19 8.02 -1.08
CA GLN A 108 -20.25 7.10 -1.48
C GLN A 108 -20.44 7.14 -2.99
N ALA A 109 -20.29 5.98 -3.64
CA ALA A 109 -20.35 5.87 -5.09
C ALA A 109 -21.69 6.42 -5.64
N GLN A 110 -21.57 7.29 -6.65
CA GLN A 110 -22.57 7.86 -7.59
C GLN A 110 -22.60 9.39 -7.63
N HIS A 111 -22.21 10.11 -6.57
CA HIS A 111 -22.23 11.58 -6.58
C HIS A 111 -21.03 12.16 -5.81
N PRO A 112 -20.37 13.20 -6.32
CA PRO A 112 -19.25 13.83 -5.64
C PRO A 112 -19.70 14.47 -4.31
N CYS A 113 -18.88 14.34 -3.28
CA CYS A 113 -19.02 15.05 -2.02
C CYS A 113 -18.79 16.55 -2.22
N THR A 114 -19.22 17.34 -1.24
CA THR A 114 -19.11 18.80 -1.35
C THR A 114 -17.66 19.27 -1.20
N SER A 115 -17.32 20.38 -1.87
CA SER A 115 -15.97 20.96 -1.81
C SER A 115 -15.61 21.41 -0.39
N GLU A 116 -16.60 21.77 0.43
CA GLU A 116 -16.40 22.16 1.83
C GLU A 116 -15.90 20.99 2.68
N LEU A 117 -16.45 19.79 2.53
CA LEU A 117 -16.02 18.61 3.28
C LEU A 117 -14.62 18.17 2.84
N THR A 118 -14.33 18.21 1.55
CA THR A 118 -12.98 17.91 1.02
C THR A 118 -11.95 18.92 1.53
N SER A 119 -12.30 20.22 1.52
CA SER A 119 -11.46 21.29 2.07
C SER A 119 -11.23 21.13 3.58
N LEU A 120 -12.26 20.73 4.33
CA LEU A 120 -12.13 20.47 5.76
C LEU A 120 -11.24 19.23 6.03
N ALA A 121 -11.36 18.18 5.22
CA ALA A 121 -10.46 17.03 5.29
C ALA A 121 -9.01 17.44 5.02
N LEU A 122 -8.77 18.31 4.03
CA LEU A 122 -7.44 18.86 3.77
C LEU A 122 -6.91 19.67 4.97
N ARG A 123 -7.76 20.48 5.62
CA ARG A 123 -7.38 21.22 6.84
C ARG A 123 -7.04 20.31 8.01
N ILE A 124 -7.72 19.17 8.16
CA ILE A 124 -7.40 18.16 9.18
C ILE A 124 -5.98 17.64 8.95
N VAL A 125 -5.65 17.21 7.72
CA VAL A 125 -4.30 16.67 7.45
C VAL A 125 -3.22 17.74 7.55
N ALA A 126 -3.53 18.97 7.11
CA ALA A 126 -2.58 20.10 7.14
C ALA A 126 -2.28 20.60 8.56
N SER A 127 -3.22 20.43 9.51
CA SER A 127 -3.04 20.83 10.91
C SER A 127 -2.58 19.69 11.82
N ALA A 128 -2.45 18.47 11.30
CA ALA A 128 -1.93 17.35 12.07
C ALA A 128 -0.46 17.59 12.46
N LYS A 129 -0.07 17.10 13.64
CA LYS A 129 1.29 17.28 14.18
C LYS A 129 2.39 16.66 13.31
N GLN A 130 2.05 15.70 12.45
CA GLN A 130 3.00 14.94 11.62
C GLN A 130 2.34 14.47 10.31
N PRO A 131 3.14 14.12 9.28
CA PRO A 131 2.63 13.52 8.05
C PRO A 131 1.90 12.19 8.31
N LEU A 132 0.78 11.99 7.63
CA LEU A 132 -0.17 10.91 7.91
C LEU A 132 -0.09 9.78 6.88
N THR A 133 -0.56 8.59 7.25
CA THR A 133 -1.12 7.68 6.27
C THR A 133 -2.47 8.21 5.82
N ILE A 134 -2.60 8.51 4.53
CA ILE A 134 -3.83 9.00 3.89
C ILE A 134 -4.31 7.95 2.88
N VAL A 135 -5.54 7.48 3.05
CA VAL A 135 -6.18 6.54 2.11
C VAL A 135 -7.40 7.23 1.51
N LEU A 136 -7.41 7.42 0.21
CA LEU A 136 -8.51 8.03 -0.54
C LEU A 136 -9.25 6.93 -1.31
N VAL A 137 -10.56 6.82 -1.11
CA VAL A 137 -11.37 5.73 -1.68
C VAL A 137 -12.53 6.28 -2.49
N GLY A 138 -12.43 6.13 -3.81
CA GLY A 138 -13.49 6.52 -4.75
C GLY A 138 -13.75 8.02 -4.82
N LEU A 139 -12.86 8.87 -4.29
CA LEU A 139 -13.02 10.33 -4.33
C LEU A 139 -12.85 10.84 -5.77
N ARG A 140 -13.92 11.38 -6.35
CA ARG A 140 -13.90 11.93 -7.72
C ARG A 140 -12.92 13.11 -7.89
N ASN A 141 -12.77 13.94 -6.86
CA ASN A 141 -11.94 15.15 -6.88
C ASN A 141 -10.89 15.13 -5.76
N ALA A 142 -10.03 14.11 -5.73
CA ALA A 142 -8.94 14.07 -4.76
C ALA A 142 -7.87 15.11 -5.09
N THR A 143 -7.72 16.15 -4.27
CA THR A 143 -6.70 17.19 -4.51
C THR A 143 -5.28 16.65 -4.35
N TRP A 144 -4.37 17.07 -5.23
CA TRP A 144 -2.94 16.75 -5.11
C TRP A 144 -2.32 17.19 -3.77
N ARG A 145 -2.92 18.19 -3.10
CA ARG A 145 -2.40 18.74 -1.84
C ARG A 145 -2.36 17.74 -0.70
N PHE A 146 -3.12 16.64 -0.76
CA PHE A 146 -3.00 15.56 0.21
C PHE A 146 -1.57 15.01 0.27
N SER A 147 -0.85 14.98 -0.86
CA SER A 147 0.54 14.53 -0.94
C SER A 147 1.51 15.36 -0.10
N LEU A 148 1.22 16.64 0.16
CA LEU A 148 2.07 17.51 0.99
C LEU A 148 2.11 17.09 2.47
N PHE A 149 1.08 16.37 2.92
CA PHE A 149 0.89 16.00 4.33
C PHE A 149 0.88 14.48 4.53
N ALA A 150 1.24 13.71 3.51
CA ALA A 150 1.22 12.26 3.53
C ALA A 150 2.62 11.66 3.75
N SER A 151 2.80 10.86 4.79
CA SER A 151 3.91 9.89 4.84
C SER A 151 3.61 8.65 4.01
N HIS A 152 2.33 8.29 3.88
CA HIS A 152 1.85 7.28 2.95
C HIS A 152 0.59 7.77 2.26
N LEU A 153 0.50 7.60 0.94
CA LEU A 153 -0.68 7.93 0.15
C LEU A 153 -1.17 6.69 -0.60
N GLU A 154 -2.43 6.34 -0.38
CA GLU A 154 -3.11 5.27 -1.10
C GLU A 154 -4.33 5.81 -1.86
N LEU A 155 -4.38 5.57 -3.16
CA LEU A 155 -5.50 5.94 -4.03
C LEU A 155 -6.25 4.67 -4.45
N ARG A 156 -7.47 4.49 -3.95
CA ARG A 156 -8.33 3.33 -4.22
C ARG A 156 -9.48 3.73 -5.13
N GLY A 157 -9.38 3.43 -6.42
CA GLY A 157 -10.44 3.76 -7.38
C GLY A 157 -10.63 5.26 -7.57
N CYS A 158 -9.57 6.04 -7.41
CA CYS A 158 -9.54 7.48 -7.64
C CYS A 158 -8.15 7.93 -8.14
N SER A 159 -8.09 9.12 -8.72
CA SER A 159 -6.86 9.80 -9.16
C SER A 159 -6.75 11.18 -8.49
N LEU A 160 -5.53 11.71 -8.41
CA LEU A 160 -5.33 13.09 -7.98
C LEU A 160 -5.80 14.05 -9.09
N ALA A 161 -6.25 15.23 -8.67
CA ALA A 161 -6.68 16.30 -9.55
C ALA A 161 -5.85 17.57 -9.32
N LEU A 162 -5.56 18.27 -10.42
CA LEU A 162 -4.98 19.60 -10.40
C LEU A 162 -6.11 20.64 -10.24
N ASP A 163 -6.37 21.06 -9.01
CA ASP A 163 -7.56 21.85 -8.63
C ASP A 163 -7.29 23.35 -8.42
N TYR A 164 -6.03 23.75 -8.24
CA TYR A 164 -5.63 25.14 -7.97
C TYR A 164 -4.18 25.37 -8.42
N PRO A 165 -3.78 26.62 -8.72
CA PRO A 165 -2.42 26.94 -9.13
C PRO A 165 -1.39 26.48 -8.09
N PRO A 166 -0.25 25.93 -8.52
CA PRO A 166 0.80 25.47 -7.62
C PRO A 166 1.40 26.63 -6.82
N LEU A 167 1.77 26.33 -5.57
CA LEU A 167 2.40 27.27 -4.65
C LEU A 167 3.92 27.37 -4.94
N GLY A 168 4.30 27.94 -6.08
CA GLY A 168 5.71 28.06 -6.47
C GLY A 168 6.31 26.82 -7.15
N ASP A 169 7.61 26.88 -7.42
CA ASP A 169 8.35 25.87 -8.18
C ASP A 169 8.97 24.82 -7.24
N GLY A 170 8.53 23.56 -7.36
CA GLY A 170 9.16 22.39 -6.76
C GLY A 170 8.85 22.15 -5.28
N PHE A 171 8.47 20.92 -4.92
CA PHE A 171 8.16 20.55 -3.53
C PHE A 171 8.79 19.21 -3.17
N ASN A 172 9.51 19.16 -2.05
CA ASN A 172 9.93 17.90 -1.44
C ASN A 172 8.76 17.29 -0.66
N LEU A 173 8.24 16.16 -1.11
CA LEU A 173 7.15 15.46 -0.42
C LEU A 173 7.69 14.62 0.75
N PRO A 174 6.99 14.57 1.90
CA PRO A 174 7.33 13.68 3.02
C PRO A 174 6.93 12.21 2.75
N LEU A 175 6.62 11.88 1.50
CA LEU A 175 6.01 10.63 1.09
C LEU A 175 7.02 9.49 1.11
N GLN A 176 6.86 8.55 2.05
CA GLN A 176 7.68 7.35 2.18
C GLN A 176 7.13 6.19 1.37
N SER A 177 5.82 6.13 1.19
CA SER A 177 5.17 5.08 0.41
C SER A 177 3.97 5.60 -0.39
N LEU A 178 3.81 5.07 -1.61
CA LEU A 178 2.73 5.41 -2.52
C LEU A 178 2.05 4.14 -3.01
N SER A 179 0.72 4.14 -3.11
CA SER A 179 -0.06 2.99 -3.53
C SER A 179 -1.23 3.38 -4.42
N PHE A 180 -1.34 2.72 -5.57
CA PHE A 180 -2.43 2.92 -6.53
C PHE A 180 -3.19 1.60 -6.69
N SER A 181 -4.49 1.56 -6.36
CA SER A 181 -5.29 0.33 -6.48
C SER A 181 -5.96 0.15 -7.84
N THR A 182 -5.88 1.14 -8.73
CA THR A 182 -6.43 1.10 -10.10
C THR A 182 -5.50 1.84 -11.06
N ASP A 183 -5.56 1.51 -12.35
CA ASP A 183 -4.75 2.15 -13.40
C ASP A 183 -4.85 3.67 -13.42
N GLY A 184 -6.04 4.26 -13.19
CA GLY A 184 -6.20 5.72 -13.10
C GLY A 184 -5.38 6.38 -11.98
N GLY A 185 -4.89 5.61 -11.00
CA GLY A 185 -3.95 6.13 -10.01
C GLY A 185 -2.58 6.47 -10.60
N ILE A 186 -2.16 5.80 -11.67
CA ILE A 186 -0.87 6.06 -12.35
C ILE A 186 -0.86 7.46 -12.97
N GLU A 187 -1.98 7.93 -13.51
CA GLU A 187 -2.16 9.31 -14.04
C GLU A 187 -1.86 10.38 -12.98
N SER A 188 -1.92 10.04 -11.69
CA SER A 188 -1.57 10.96 -10.61
C SER A 188 -0.07 11.30 -10.59
N LEU A 189 0.79 10.47 -11.21
CA LEU A 189 2.22 10.77 -11.37
C LEU A 189 2.47 11.88 -12.39
N ASP A 190 1.56 12.10 -13.34
CA ASP A 190 1.63 13.21 -14.29
C ASP A 190 1.50 14.54 -13.56
N ILE A 191 0.66 14.58 -12.52
CA ILE A 191 0.55 15.73 -11.63
C ILE A 191 1.84 15.94 -10.85
N PHE A 192 2.47 14.87 -10.35
CA PHE A 192 3.75 15.00 -9.64
C PHE A 192 4.84 15.56 -10.56
N ASN A 193 4.90 15.08 -11.81
CA ASN A 193 5.83 15.61 -12.80
C ASN A 193 5.50 17.08 -13.18
N THR A 194 4.23 17.37 -13.47
CA THR A 194 3.75 18.72 -13.85
C THR A 194 4.05 19.74 -12.75
N LEU A 195 3.86 19.36 -11.49
CA LEU A 195 4.10 20.20 -10.33
C LEU A 195 5.55 20.13 -9.82
N ARG A 196 6.44 19.37 -10.49
CA ARG A 196 7.84 19.15 -10.12
C ARG A 196 7.99 18.73 -8.66
N MET A 197 7.18 17.77 -8.23
CA MET A 197 7.24 17.21 -6.89
C MET A 197 8.36 16.19 -6.79
N ASP A 198 9.26 16.41 -5.84
CA ASP A 198 10.38 15.55 -5.55
C ASP A 198 10.00 14.49 -4.51
N LEU A 199 10.20 13.22 -4.88
CA LEU A 199 9.85 12.04 -4.09
C LEU A 199 11.04 11.50 -3.29
N LEU A 200 11.91 12.38 -2.79
CA LEU A 200 13.19 11.99 -2.17
C LEU A 200 13.07 10.98 -1.01
N GLN A 201 11.95 11.00 -0.28
CA GLN A 201 11.70 10.10 0.85
C GLN A 201 11.03 8.78 0.44
N LEU A 202 10.59 8.66 -0.82
CA LEU A 202 9.85 7.50 -1.30
C LEU A 202 10.76 6.28 -1.34
N THR A 203 10.44 5.30 -0.50
CA THR A 203 11.16 4.03 -0.40
C THR A 203 10.35 2.88 -1.00
N HIS A 204 9.01 2.99 -1.04
CA HIS A 204 8.15 1.89 -1.48
C HIS A 204 7.00 2.34 -2.37
N LEU A 205 6.81 1.65 -3.49
CA LEU A 205 5.73 1.88 -4.43
C LEU A 205 4.89 0.61 -4.60
N LEU A 206 3.55 0.73 -4.55
CA LEU A 206 2.64 -0.32 -4.96
C LEU A 206 1.78 0.16 -6.12
N LEU A 207 1.81 -0.59 -7.22
CA LEU A 207 1.08 -0.34 -8.44
C LEU A 207 0.08 -1.46 -8.64
N SER A 208 -1.20 -1.16 -8.72
CA SER A 208 -2.17 -2.06 -9.36
C SER A 208 -2.03 -1.89 -10.87
N PHE A 209 -1.82 -3.00 -11.55
CA PHE A 209 -1.66 -3.03 -13.00
C PHE A 209 -2.74 -3.93 -13.58
N LYS A 210 -3.71 -3.28 -14.22
CA LYS A 210 -4.91 -3.91 -14.77
C LYS A 210 -5.09 -3.45 -16.21
N PRO A 211 -4.25 -3.90 -17.15
CA PRO A 211 -4.17 -3.33 -18.49
C PRO A 211 -5.55 -3.23 -19.16
N HIS A 212 -5.92 -2.02 -19.58
CA HIS A 212 -7.21 -1.69 -20.17
C HIS A 212 -7.02 -1.09 -21.58
N GLY A 213 -7.72 -1.63 -22.58
CA GLY A 213 -7.73 -1.06 -23.93
C GLY A 213 -6.46 -1.31 -24.75
N GLN A 214 -6.51 -0.92 -26.03
CA GLN A 214 -5.41 -1.09 -26.99
C GLN A 214 -4.29 -0.04 -26.84
N ASP A 215 -4.56 1.06 -26.14
CA ASP A 215 -3.67 2.23 -26.03
C ASP A 215 -3.03 2.38 -24.63
N PHE A 216 -2.93 1.30 -23.85
CA PHE A 216 -2.25 1.38 -22.56
C PHE A 216 -0.75 1.63 -22.76
N GLU A 217 -0.31 2.83 -22.44
CA GLU A 217 1.10 3.22 -22.39
C GLU A 217 1.42 3.84 -21.03
N VAL A 218 2.54 3.41 -20.43
CA VAL A 218 3.08 4.08 -19.26
C VAL A 218 3.87 5.28 -19.73
N ASP A 219 3.31 6.48 -19.49
CA ASP A 219 3.85 7.76 -19.94
C ASP A 219 5.25 8.05 -19.36
N ASP A 220 6.02 8.88 -20.07
CA ASP A 220 7.32 9.41 -19.65
C ASP A 220 7.22 10.15 -18.31
N ALA A 221 6.06 10.71 -17.98
CA ALA A 221 5.78 11.33 -16.69
C ALA A 221 5.92 10.36 -15.50
N PHE A 222 5.61 9.07 -15.68
CA PHE A 222 5.87 8.03 -14.67
C PHE A 222 7.37 7.94 -14.35
N VAL A 223 8.18 7.87 -15.41
CA VAL A 223 9.65 7.75 -15.28
C VAL A 223 10.23 9.02 -14.70
N ALA A 224 9.76 10.19 -15.14
CA ALA A 224 10.19 11.49 -14.65
C ALA A 224 9.89 11.67 -13.16
N ALA A 225 8.66 11.40 -12.73
CA ALA A 225 8.29 11.51 -11.32
C ALA A 225 9.15 10.59 -10.43
N LEU A 226 9.30 9.31 -10.81
CA LEU A 226 10.07 8.34 -10.03
C LEU A 226 11.61 8.51 -10.14
N SER A 227 12.09 9.30 -11.10
CA SER A 227 13.52 9.63 -11.20
C SER A 227 14.01 10.45 -9.99
N THR A 228 13.11 11.24 -9.39
CA THR A 228 13.38 12.04 -8.18
C THR A 228 13.42 11.17 -6.92
N ALA A 229 12.90 9.93 -6.98
CA ALA A 229 12.66 9.11 -5.82
C ALA A 229 13.90 8.38 -5.29
N GLY A 230 15.03 9.07 -5.05
CA GLY A 230 16.38 8.51 -4.84
C GLY A 230 16.52 7.33 -3.86
N ASN A 231 15.65 7.23 -2.85
CA ASN A 231 15.65 6.16 -1.84
C ASN A 231 14.69 4.99 -2.13
N LEU A 232 14.07 4.93 -3.31
CA LEU A 232 13.22 3.80 -3.71
C LEU A 232 13.96 2.47 -3.60
N GLU A 233 13.44 1.58 -2.75
CA GLU A 233 13.99 0.26 -2.44
C GLU A 233 13.11 -0.85 -3.01
N ASP A 234 11.78 -0.69 -2.96
CA ASP A 234 10.83 -1.73 -3.35
C ASP A 234 9.73 -1.20 -4.28
N ILE A 235 9.45 -1.95 -5.35
CA ILE A 235 8.28 -1.78 -6.21
C ILE A 235 7.46 -3.06 -6.18
N THR A 236 6.20 -2.96 -5.77
CA THR A 236 5.21 -4.05 -5.86
C THR A 236 4.24 -3.76 -6.99
N VAL A 237 4.12 -4.68 -7.93
CA VAL A 237 3.10 -4.67 -8.98
C VAL A 237 2.07 -5.75 -8.65
N VAL A 238 0.82 -5.35 -8.44
CA VAL A 238 -0.32 -6.24 -8.29
C VAL A 238 -0.99 -6.37 -9.65
N TYR A 239 -0.85 -7.52 -10.29
CA TYR A 239 -1.45 -7.79 -11.58
C TYR A 239 -2.88 -8.30 -11.41
N GLU A 240 -3.83 -7.61 -12.04
CA GLU A 240 -5.21 -8.06 -12.16
C GLU A 240 -5.49 -8.49 -13.62
N PRO A 241 -5.88 -9.76 -13.86
CA PRO A 241 -6.17 -10.21 -15.21
C PRO A 241 -7.41 -9.52 -15.78
N ASN A 242 -7.32 -9.14 -17.05
CA ASN A 242 -8.45 -8.69 -17.87
C ASN A 242 -8.58 -9.59 -19.11
N ALA A 243 -9.75 -9.54 -19.75
CA ALA A 243 -10.05 -10.28 -20.99
C ALA A 243 -9.41 -9.63 -22.24
N LEU A 244 -8.13 -9.23 -22.15
CA LEU A 244 -7.36 -8.73 -23.29
C LEU A 244 -6.90 -9.87 -24.18
N ASP A 245 -6.77 -9.61 -25.47
CA ASP A 245 -6.06 -10.51 -26.38
C ASP A 245 -4.54 -10.50 -26.08
N SER A 246 -3.83 -11.53 -26.56
CA SER A 246 -2.41 -11.72 -26.26
C SER A 246 -1.51 -10.60 -26.78
N SER A 247 -1.87 -9.94 -27.89
CA SER A 247 -1.05 -8.87 -28.47
C SER A 247 -1.14 -7.58 -27.65
N THR A 248 -2.36 -7.22 -27.23
CA THR A 248 -2.61 -6.06 -26.37
C THR A 248 -1.98 -6.25 -24.98
N LEU A 249 -2.10 -7.46 -24.42
CA LEU A 249 -1.44 -7.80 -23.15
C LEU A 249 0.09 -7.65 -23.26
N ALA A 250 0.69 -8.16 -24.33
CA ALA A 250 2.13 -8.08 -24.52
C ALA A 250 2.62 -6.64 -24.63
N ALA A 251 1.92 -5.79 -25.40
CA ALA A 251 2.23 -4.37 -25.54
C ALA A 251 2.15 -3.63 -24.19
N ALA A 252 1.07 -3.85 -23.43
CA ALA A 252 0.89 -3.20 -22.13
C ALA A 252 1.96 -3.62 -21.11
N VAL A 253 2.29 -4.92 -21.04
CA VAL A 253 3.35 -5.43 -20.18
C VAL A 253 4.72 -4.88 -20.62
N GLU A 254 5.00 -4.84 -21.93
CA GLU A 254 6.26 -4.29 -22.45
C GLU A 254 6.42 -2.81 -22.12
N SER A 255 5.34 -2.02 -22.20
CA SER A 255 5.33 -0.60 -21.83
C SER A 255 5.68 -0.40 -20.36
N LEU A 256 5.03 -1.13 -19.45
CA LEU A 256 5.33 -1.07 -18.02
C LEU A 256 6.77 -1.54 -17.71
N VAL A 257 7.22 -2.63 -18.33
CA VAL A 257 8.59 -3.14 -18.17
C VAL A 257 9.62 -2.10 -18.61
N LYS A 258 9.40 -1.41 -19.74
CA LYS A 258 10.28 -0.35 -20.23
C LYS A 258 10.37 0.80 -19.23
N ALA A 259 9.25 1.24 -18.68
CA ALA A 259 9.21 2.31 -17.68
C ALA A 259 9.92 1.89 -16.38
N LEU A 260 9.63 0.70 -15.86
CA LEU A 260 10.27 0.15 -14.66
C LEU A 260 11.79 -0.02 -14.83
N SER A 261 12.25 -0.59 -15.95
CA SER A 261 13.68 -0.69 -16.27
C SER A 261 14.34 0.68 -16.38
N SER A 262 13.64 1.70 -16.89
CA SER A 262 14.16 3.07 -16.98
C SER A 262 14.37 3.70 -15.61
N VAL A 263 13.44 3.47 -14.68
CA VAL A 263 13.56 3.88 -13.27
C VAL A 263 14.71 3.12 -12.59
N ALA A 264 14.77 1.80 -12.73
CA ALA A 264 15.81 0.97 -12.13
C ALA A 264 17.22 1.25 -12.68
N ARG A 265 17.33 1.63 -13.95
CA ARG A 265 18.61 2.00 -14.58
C ARG A 265 19.33 3.14 -13.87
N LEU A 266 18.58 4.10 -13.32
CA LEU A 266 19.15 5.22 -12.57
C LEU A 266 19.84 4.76 -11.30
N ARG A 267 19.44 3.61 -10.76
CA ARG A 267 19.87 3.05 -9.47
C ARG A 267 20.05 1.55 -9.58
N LYS A 268 20.97 1.16 -10.47
CA LYS A 268 21.16 -0.24 -10.85
C LYS A 268 21.34 -1.12 -9.62
N TYR A 269 20.45 -2.11 -9.51
CA TYR A 269 20.44 -3.11 -8.46
C TYR A 269 20.23 -2.56 -7.05
N ALA A 270 19.60 -1.40 -6.91
CA ALA A 270 19.13 -0.87 -5.62
C ALA A 270 17.67 -1.26 -5.35
N ILE A 271 16.89 -1.55 -6.39
CA ILE A 271 15.45 -1.77 -6.30
C ILE A 271 15.13 -3.27 -6.37
N ASN A 272 14.24 -3.74 -5.50
CA ASN A 272 13.58 -5.04 -5.64
C ASN A 272 12.22 -4.86 -6.31
N LEU A 273 11.90 -5.75 -7.24
CA LEU A 273 10.61 -5.80 -7.93
C LEU A 273 9.82 -7.03 -7.50
N HIS A 274 8.54 -6.81 -7.24
CA HIS A 274 7.66 -7.79 -6.67
C HIS A 274 6.37 -7.85 -7.47
N TRP A 275 6.17 -8.91 -8.24
CA TRP A 275 4.90 -9.16 -8.92
C TRP A 275 4.00 -10.03 -8.05
N ARG A 276 2.72 -9.64 -7.92
CA ARG A 276 1.67 -10.42 -7.28
C ARG A 276 0.61 -10.75 -8.31
N PHE A 277 0.36 -12.04 -8.51
CA PHE A 277 -0.62 -12.52 -9.46
C PHE A 277 -1.77 -13.21 -8.74
N THR A 278 -2.99 -12.83 -9.12
CA THR A 278 -4.23 -13.48 -8.69
C THR A 278 -4.81 -14.41 -9.76
N CYS A 279 -4.12 -14.54 -10.91
CA CYS A 279 -4.50 -15.37 -12.05
C CYS A 279 -3.86 -16.77 -12.02
N SER A 280 -4.19 -17.61 -13.00
CA SER A 280 -3.65 -18.97 -13.11
C SER A 280 -2.14 -18.95 -13.43
N PRO A 281 -1.37 -19.97 -12.98
CA PRO A 281 0.05 -20.10 -13.31
C PRO A 281 0.37 -20.08 -14.82
N SER A 282 -0.53 -20.63 -15.65
CA SER A 282 -0.42 -20.57 -17.11
C SER A 282 -0.44 -19.13 -17.63
N HIS A 283 -1.32 -18.29 -17.08
CA HIS A 283 -1.41 -16.88 -17.45
C HIS A 283 -0.20 -16.10 -16.95
N VAL A 284 0.30 -16.41 -15.75
CA VAL A 284 1.56 -15.85 -15.23
C VAL A 284 2.72 -16.15 -16.18
N SER A 285 2.80 -17.37 -16.70
CA SER A 285 3.83 -17.79 -17.66
C SER A 285 3.80 -16.96 -18.96
N ILE A 286 2.59 -16.64 -19.46
CA ILE A 286 2.40 -15.74 -20.61
C ILE A 286 2.92 -14.34 -20.27
N VAL A 287 2.52 -13.80 -19.11
CA VAL A 287 2.91 -12.45 -18.68
C VAL A 287 4.44 -12.35 -18.52
N ILE A 288 5.10 -13.35 -17.93
CA ILE A 288 6.58 -13.41 -17.82
C ILE A 288 7.24 -13.41 -19.20
N ALA A 289 6.69 -14.15 -20.17
CA ALA A 289 7.22 -14.19 -21.53
C ALA A 289 7.21 -12.81 -22.21
N CYS A 290 6.35 -11.89 -21.77
CA CYS A 290 6.28 -10.50 -22.23
C CYS A 290 7.28 -9.57 -21.53
N MET A 291 8.10 -10.05 -20.58
CA MET A 291 9.04 -9.23 -19.80
C MET A 291 10.54 -9.36 -20.17
N PRO A 292 10.96 -9.75 -21.40
CA PRO A 292 12.37 -10.05 -21.65
C PRO A 292 13.28 -8.83 -21.45
N ARG A 293 12.76 -7.59 -21.56
CA ARG A 293 13.51 -6.34 -21.40
C ARG A 293 13.56 -5.81 -19.95
N LEU A 294 13.07 -6.57 -18.99
CA LEU A 294 13.13 -6.18 -17.59
C LEU A 294 14.57 -6.31 -17.07
N GLU A 295 15.16 -5.22 -16.58
CA GLU A 295 16.58 -5.16 -16.20
C GLU A 295 16.87 -4.17 -15.07
N TYR A 296 18.06 -4.33 -14.46
CA TYR A 296 18.64 -3.54 -13.38
C TYR A 296 18.03 -3.72 -11.99
N PHE A 297 17.22 -4.75 -11.77
CA PHE A 297 16.69 -5.06 -10.44
C PHE A 297 17.64 -5.94 -9.63
N ASN A 298 17.68 -5.70 -8.33
CA ASN A 298 18.39 -6.56 -7.39
C ASN A 298 17.70 -7.91 -7.28
N LEU A 299 16.41 -7.89 -6.99
CA LEU A 299 15.57 -9.07 -6.89
C LEU A 299 14.33 -8.88 -7.75
N ILE A 300 13.99 -9.89 -8.56
CA ILE A 300 12.64 -10.04 -9.09
C ILE A 300 11.99 -11.20 -8.37
N SER A 301 10.80 -10.98 -7.84
CA SER A 301 10.02 -12.04 -7.21
C SER A 301 8.61 -12.07 -7.74
N ILE A 302 8.07 -13.28 -7.85
CA ILE A 302 6.74 -13.53 -8.39
C ILE A 302 5.93 -14.28 -7.33
N SER A 303 4.77 -13.74 -6.95
CA SER A 303 3.87 -14.39 -5.99
C SER A 303 2.66 -14.95 -6.72
N ILE A 304 2.36 -16.22 -6.52
CA ILE A 304 1.25 -16.92 -7.20
C ILE A 304 0.42 -17.74 -6.22
N LEU A 305 -0.84 -17.96 -6.57
CA LEU A 305 -1.66 -19.04 -5.99
C LEU A 305 -1.45 -20.31 -6.84
N GLY A 306 -1.18 -21.46 -6.23
CA GLY A 306 -1.02 -22.71 -6.99
C GLY A 306 -0.30 -23.85 -6.27
N SER A 307 0.01 -24.88 -7.05
CA SER A 307 0.74 -26.07 -6.60
C SER A 307 2.25 -25.85 -6.59
N GLU A 308 2.99 -26.79 -5.98
CA GLU A 308 4.46 -26.75 -5.98
C GLU A 308 5.01 -26.87 -7.42
N GLU A 309 4.43 -27.75 -8.24
CA GLU A 309 4.86 -27.97 -9.63
C GLU A 309 4.77 -26.68 -10.44
N ALA A 310 3.62 -25.98 -10.36
CA ALA A 310 3.42 -24.70 -11.03
C ALA A 310 4.42 -23.63 -10.57
N SER A 311 4.73 -23.59 -9.27
CA SER A 311 5.73 -22.66 -8.73
C SER A 311 7.14 -22.96 -9.24
N ARG A 312 7.51 -24.24 -9.40
CA ARG A 312 8.80 -24.66 -9.96
C ARG A 312 8.90 -24.35 -11.45
N GLU A 313 7.83 -24.54 -12.21
CA GLU A 313 7.79 -24.20 -13.63
C GLU A 313 8.00 -22.69 -13.85
N ILE A 314 7.28 -21.87 -13.09
CA ILE A 314 7.44 -20.41 -13.12
C ILE A 314 8.84 -20.00 -12.64
N LEU A 315 9.40 -20.68 -11.63
CA LEU A 315 10.76 -20.43 -11.15
C LEU A 315 11.79 -20.65 -12.26
N LYS A 316 11.71 -21.80 -12.96
CA LYS A 316 12.56 -22.14 -14.09
C LYS A 316 12.42 -21.13 -15.23
N GLN A 317 11.19 -20.87 -15.67
CA GLN A 317 10.92 -19.98 -16.80
C GLN A 317 11.40 -18.56 -16.51
N GLY A 318 11.04 -18.01 -15.35
CA GLY A 318 11.39 -16.64 -14.98
C GLY A 318 12.89 -16.47 -14.75
N TYR A 319 13.59 -17.44 -14.15
CA TYR A 319 15.04 -17.39 -14.01
C TYR A 319 15.75 -17.32 -15.38
N ASN A 320 15.33 -18.17 -16.32
CA ASN A 320 15.90 -18.24 -17.67
C ASN A 320 15.59 -17.01 -18.53
N LEU A 321 14.48 -16.32 -18.29
CA LEU A 321 14.11 -15.13 -19.07
C LEU A 321 14.61 -13.82 -18.45
N LEU A 322 14.64 -13.73 -17.11
CA LEU A 322 14.82 -12.47 -16.39
C LEU A 322 16.20 -12.36 -15.72
N VAL A 323 16.88 -13.47 -15.39
CA VAL A 323 18.19 -13.43 -14.73
C VAL A 323 19.30 -13.99 -15.61
N MET A 324 19.12 -15.18 -16.17
CA MET A 324 20.11 -15.86 -17.01
C MET A 324 19.82 -15.64 -18.50
N PRO A 325 20.44 -14.65 -19.18
CA PRO A 325 20.23 -14.52 -20.62
C PRO A 325 20.91 -15.67 -21.36
N TRP A 326 20.13 -16.63 -21.86
CA TRP A 326 20.62 -17.64 -22.80
C TRP A 326 20.37 -17.23 -24.26
N PRO A 327 21.35 -17.38 -25.18
CA PRO A 327 22.75 -17.68 -24.92
C PRO A 327 23.51 -16.42 -24.46
N LEU A 328 24.60 -16.64 -23.73
CA LEU A 328 25.70 -15.70 -23.51
C LEU A 328 26.27 -15.21 -24.85
N LYS A 329 25.55 -14.33 -25.55
CA LYS A 329 26.17 -13.50 -26.59
C LYS A 329 27.11 -12.56 -25.85
N GLN A 330 28.38 -12.99 -25.84
CA GLN A 330 29.59 -12.31 -25.38
C GLN A 330 29.34 -10.88 -24.87
N GLY A 331 29.41 -10.71 -23.55
CA GLY A 331 29.55 -9.39 -22.93
C GLY A 331 28.26 -8.70 -22.44
N ARG A 332 27.08 -9.34 -22.47
CA ARG A 332 25.92 -8.77 -21.75
C ARG A 332 25.96 -9.18 -20.27
N PRO A 333 26.10 -8.24 -19.32
CA PRO A 333 26.02 -8.56 -17.89
C PRO A 333 24.63 -9.12 -17.52
N ASN A 334 24.55 -9.84 -16.40
CA ASN A 334 23.29 -10.30 -15.82
C ASN A 334 22.28 -9.14 -15.78
N ARG A 335 21.10 -9.34 -16.42
CA ARG A 335 20.06 -8.31 -16.52
C ARG A 335 19.55 -7.92 -15.14
N ASN A 336 19.33 -8.90 -14.29
CA ASN A 336 18.92 -8.77 -12.89
C ASN A 336 19.77 -9.72 -12.03
N LYS A 337 19.88 -9.47 -10.73
CA LYS A 337 20.77 -10.29 -9.88
C LYS A 337 20.13 -11.58 -9.37
N GLN A 338 18.86 -11.52 -8.95
CA GLN A 338 18.23 -12.61 -8.20
C GLN A 338 16.79 -12.85 -8.67
N PHE A 339 16.35 -14.11 -8.64
CA PHE A 339 14.98 -14.51 -8.95
C PHE A 339 14.39 -15.43 -7.89
N ARG A 340 13.11 -15.24 -7.60
CA ARG A 340 12.36 -15.99 -6.60
C ARG A 340 10.91 -16.17 -6.99
N VAL A 341 10.30 -17.27 -6.57
CA VAL A 341 8.85 -17.48 -6.63
C VAL A 341 8.30 -17.75 -5.24
N ASP A 342 7.24 -17.04 -4.88
CA ASP A 342 6.47 -17.22 -3.65
C ASP A 342 5.13 -17.91 -3.96
N ARG A 343 4.98 -19.14 -3.46
CA ARG A 343 3.74 -19.89 -3.55
C ARG A 343 2.87 -19.60 -2.34
N ILE A 344 1.69 -19.02 -2.59
CA ILE A 344 0.73 -18.66 -1.53
C ILE A 344 -0.29 -19.80 -1.38
N CYS A 345 -0.33 -20.37 -0.17
CA CYS A 345 -1.24 -21.46 0.21
C CYS A 345 -2.21 -20.97 1.28
N ILE A 346 -3.50 -20.82 0.91
CA ILE A 346 -4.54 -20.32 1.82
C ILE A 346 -5.38 -21.49 2.33
N SER A 347 -5.32 -21.77 3.63
CA SER A 347 -6.15 -22.78 4.30
C SER A 347 -7.29 -22.09 5.05
N ARG A 348 -8.47 -22.03 4.42
CA ARG A 348 -9.65 -21.37 5.01
C ARG A 348 -10.18 -22.10 6.24
N SER A 349 -10.09 -23.43 6.28
CA SER A 349 -10.54 -24.25 7.42
C SER A 349 -9.67 -24.03 8.66
N GLN A 350 -8.37 -23.81 8.47
CA GLN A 350 -7.41 -23.55 9.54
C GLN A 350 -7.20 -22.05 9.81
N GLN A 351 -7.87 -21.17 9.03
CA GLN A 351 -7.70 -19.72 9.07
C GLN A 351 -6.22 -19.29 9.05
N ARG A 352 -5.42 -19.93 8.18
CA ARG A 352 -3.97 -19.72 8.08
C ARG A 352 -3.54 -19.62 6.64
N THR A 353 -2.53 -18.79 6.38
CA THR A 353 -1.83 -18.71 5.10
C THR A 353 -0.37 -19.10 5.27
N ILE A 354 0.12 -19.97 4.40
CA ILE A 354 1.54 -20.33 4.31
C ILE A 354 2.08 -19.77 2.99
N ILE A 355 3.21 -19.10 3.04
CA ILE A 355 3.92 -18.65 1.85
C ILE A 355 5.25 -19.38 1.79
N ASP A 356 5.36 -20.28 0.81
CA ASP A 356 6.58 -21.02 0.52
C ASP A 356 7.33 -20.30 -0.60
N GLY A 357 8.40 -19.59 -0.25
CA GLY A 357 9.17 -18.86 -1.23
C GLY A 357 10.49 -19.54 -1.56
N VAL A 358 10.69 -19.83 -2.84
CA VAL A 358 11.85 -20.57 -3.36
C VAL A 358 12.74 -19.63 -4.15
N THR A 359 13.98 -19.48 -3.70
CA THR A 359 15.00 -18.65 -4.35
C THR A 359 15.93 -19.51 -5.20
N VAL A 360 16.34 -19.02 -6.38
CA VAL A 360 17.36 -19.71 -7.18
C VAL A 360 18.73 -19.47 -6.57
N GLN A 361 19.44 -20.56 -6.24
CA GLN A 361 20.83 -20.52 -5.80
C GLN A 361 21.76 -20.58 -7.02
N ASP A 362 22.63 -19.59 -7.16
CA ASP A 362 23.63 -19.51 -8.21
C ASP A 362 24.94 -18.86 -7.70
N SER A 363 25.87 -18.56 -8.61
CA SER A 363 27.16 -17.95 -8.23
C SER A 363 27.02 -16.62 -7.47
N MET A 364 25.94 -15.88 -7.71
CA MET A 364 25.64 -14.56 -7.13
C MET A 364 24.72 -14.65 -5.91
N THR A 365 23.85 -15.66 -5.86
CA THR A 365 22.84 -15.85 -4.81
C THR A 365 23.17 -17.08 -3.99
N ARG A 366 23.82 -16.87 -2.84
CA ARG A 366 24.31 -17.96 -1.96
C ARG A 366 23.47 -18.22 -0.73
N ASP A 367 22.67 -17.23 -0.32
CA ASP A 367 21.84 -17.29 0.87
C ASP A 367 20.36 -17.18 0.51
N VAL A 368 19.53 -17.79 1.35
CA VAL A 368 18.08 -17.68 1.23
C VAL A 368 17.68 -16.22 1.44
N ILE A 369 16.96 -15.65 0.48
CA ILE A 369 16.43 -14.30 0.62
C ILE A 369 15.27 -14.38 1.61
N SER A 370 15.39 -13.78 2.79
CA SER A 370 14.25 -13.71 3.71
C SER A 370 13.30 -12.59 3.33
N ARG A 371 11.99 -12.87 3.30
CA ARG A 371 10.99 -11.81 3.10
C ARG A 371 10.46 -11.28 4.43
N ARG A 372 10.92 -10.07 4.80
CA ARG A 372 10.11 -9.11 5.56
C ARG A 372 9.69 -8.02 4.59
N ARG A 373 8.56 -8.18 3.89
CA ARG A 373 8.07 -7.13 2.96
C ARG A 373 7.85 -5.84 3.74
N ILE A 374 8.73 -4.85 3.56
CA ILE A 374 8.73 -3.61 4.34
C ILE A 374 7.55 -2.73 3.89
N HIS A 375 7.19 -2.76 2.60
CA HIS A 375 5.97 -2.10 2.10
C HIS A 375 4.74 -2.51 2.91
N ASP A 376 4.56 -3.81 3.19
CA ASP A 376 3.37 -4.24 3.93
C ASP A 376 3.41 -3.92 5.44
N LYS A 377 4.57 -3.45 5.96
CA LYS A 377 4.69 -2.89 7.32
C LYS A 377 4.41 -1.39 7.33
N LEU A 378 4.77 -0.70 6.26
CA LEU A 378 4.57 0.76 6.09
C LEU A 378 3.16 1.09 5.62
N CYS A 379 2.57 0.22 4.80
CA CYS A 379 1.21 0.34 4.32
C CYS A 379 0.26 -0.33 5.34
N PRO A 380 -0.63 0.42 6.00
CA PRO A 380 -1.39 -0.08 7.14
C PRO A 380 -2.62 -0.90 6.74
N TRP A 381 -2.46 -1.83 5.78
CA TRP A 381 -3.53 -2.73 5.35
C TRP A 381 -4.11 -3.44 6.57
N PHE A 382 -5.33 -3.06 6.95
CA PHE A 382 -6.10 -3.76 7.99
C PHE A 382 -6.55 -5.15 7.50
N ILE A 383 -6.61 -5.35 6.18
CA ILE A 383 -7.18 -6.51 5.49
C ILE A 383 -6.28 -6.84 4.29
N ARG A 384 -5.73 -8.06 4.25
CA ARG A 384 -4.91 -8.58 3.15
C ARG A 384 -5.70 -9.64 2.39
N HIS A 385 -6.47 -9.19 1.41
CA HIS A 385 -7.31 -10.07 0.61
C HIS A 385 -6.49 -11.14 -0.13
N ASP A 386 -5.25 -10.83 -0.51
CA ASP A 386 -4.30 -11.72 -1.17
C ASP A 386 -3.81 -12.86 -0.27
N THR A 387 -3.84 -12.70 1.05
CA THR A 387 -3.51 -13.76 2.03
C THR A 387 -4.76 -14.33 2.71
N GLY A 388 -5.94 -14.13 2.13
CA GLY A 388 -7.20 -14.61 2.69
C GLY A 388 -7.56 -13.98 4.04
N ASN A 389 -6.93 -12.87 4.42
CA ASN A 389 -7.07 -12.20 5.72
C ASN A 389 -6.61 -13.03 6.93
N PHE A 390 -5.73 -14.00 6.71
CA PHE A 390 -5.21 -14.87 7.77
C PHE A 390 -3.79 -14.50 8.19
N GLU A 391 -3.37 -15.02 9.34
CA GLU A 391 -1.96 -14.99 9.76
C GLU A 391 -1.10 -15.71 8.73
N VAL A 392 0.07 -15.13 8.43
CA VAL A 392 0.98 -15.59 7.39
C VAL A 392 2.22 -16.23 8.02
N THR A 393 2.45 -17.50 7.70
CA THR A 393 3.71 -18.18 7.99
C THR A 393 4.59 -18.18 6.74
N TRP A 394 5.81 -17.70 6.87
CA TRP A 394 6.80 -17.68 5.79
C TRP A 394 7.74 -18.87 5.92
N MET A 395 7.94 -19.56 4.81
CA MET A 395 8.91 -20.65 4.67
C MET A 395 9.78 -20.35 3.47
N ASP A 396 11.08 -20.14 3.71
CA ASP A 396 12.02 -19.74 2.68
C ASP A 396 13.01 -20.87 2.40
N SER A 397 13.19 -21.23 1.13
CA SER A 397 14.13 -22.27 0.70
C SER A 397 14.89 -21.87 -0.57
N MET A 398 15.84 -22.71 -0.97
CA MET A 398 16.62 -22.55 -2.19
C MET A 398 16.56 -23.79 -3.06
N VAL A 399 16.64 -23.58 -4.38
CA VAL A 399 16.86 -24.62 -5.39
C VAL A 399 18.05 -24.21 -6.23
N ARG A 400 18.95 -25.16 -6.50
CA ARG A 400 20.15 -24.88 -7.29
C ARG A 400 19.80 -24.61 -8.75
N ALA A 401 20.48 -23.66 -9.39
CA ALA A 401 20.25 -23.34 -10.79
C ALA A 401 20.44 -24.55 -11.71
N GLU A 402 21.31 -25.50 -11.37
CA GLU A 402 21.52 -26.73 -12.13
C GLU A 402 20.35 -27.74 -12.02
N GLU A 403 19.50 -27.58 -11.01
CA GLU A 403 18.33 -28.43 -10.77
C GLU A 403 17.05 -27.91 -11.45
N LEU A 404 17.13 -26.76 -12.14
CA LEU A 404 15.99 -26.07 -12.74
C LEU A 404 15.61 -26.52 -14.15
#